data_AF-A0A956HV32-F1
#
_entry.id   AF-A0A956HV32-F1
#
_cell.length_a   1.000
_cell.length_b   1.000
_cell.length_c   1.000
_cell.angle_alpha   90.00
_cell.angle_beta   90.00
_cell.angle_gamma   90.00
#
_symmetry.space_group_name_H-M   'P 1'
#
loop_
_entity.id
_entity.type
_entity.pdbx_description
1 polymer ?
#
loop_
_entity_poly.entity_id
_entity_poly.type
_entity_poly.pdbx_seq_one_letter_code
_entity_poly.pdbx_strand_id
1 'polypeptide(L)'
;MTSLASERFEHPRTGFLHEVLVYVGRIREFDRTDWTVYVSWVGLMLGLVLSTGGFLVVGHVHGVRFPAEAWLVPVGAVIFSVSIAVDTIGHRTVYKQEISGAEGLVHAITIFCGIGSSVLLCAAYSRPHALWIPAMVLTVLSFVYSLVDEAFHWRRYVRKYADRVEMWSHVGILTGHGIMMLGWWCWFFAGYPGVAETLPHLPG
;
A
#
# COMPACT_ATOMS: atom_id res chain seq x y z
N MET A 1 -38.27 -23.02 -6.53
CA MET A 1 -37.07 -22.38 -5.94
C MET A 1 -35.84 -23.00 -6.57
N THR A 2 -35.47 -22.49 -7.73
CA THR A 2 -34.31 -22.94 -8.51
C THR A 2 -33.06 -22.27 -7.97
N SER A 3 -32.08 -23.10 -7.64
CA SER A 3 -30.76 -22.74 -7.12
C SER A 3 -30.02 -21.76 -8.04
N LEU A 4 -29.80 -20.53 -7.57
CA LEU A 4 -28.84 -19.57 -8.13
C LEU A 4 -27.40 -19.97 -7.74
N ALA A 5 -27.04 -21.22 -8.02
CA ALA A 5 -25.70 -21.73 -7.75
C ALA A 5 -24.74 -21.25 -8.85
N SER A 6 -23.95 -20.24 -8.49
CA SER A 6 -22.61 -19.95 -8.99
C SER A 6 -22.43 -19.99 -10.51
N GLU A 7 -22.51 -18.83 -11.17
CA GLU A 7 -21.60 -18.58 -12.28
C GLU A 7 -20.19 -18.59 -11.70
N ARG A 8 -19.55 -19.76 -11.73
CA ARG A 8 -18.17 -19.93 -11.29
C ARG A 8 -17.30 -19.14 -12.26
N PHE A 9 -16.34 -18.39 -11.75
CA PHE A 9 -15.22 -17.88 -12.56
C PHE A 9 -14.55 -19.08 -13.26
N GLU A 10 -14.91 -19.35 -14.50
CA GLU A 10 -14.07 -20.09 -15.43
C GLU A 10 -12.96 -19.12 -15.83
N HIS A 11 -11.71 -19.41 -15.46
CA HIS A 11 -10.57 -18.61 -15.91
C HIS A 11 -10.58 -18.63 -17.45
N PRO A 12 -10.83 -17.49 -18.11
CA PRO A 12 -10.86 -17.47 -19.56
C PRO A 12 -9.48 -17.86 -20.07
N ARG A 13 -9.40 -18.53 -21.23
CA ARG A 13 -8.11 -18.82 -21.91
C ARG A 13 -7.44 -17.55 -22.48
N THR A 14 -7.74 -16.37 -21.94
CA THR A 14 -7.16 -15.10 -22.36
C THR A 14 -5.83 -14.87 -21.65
N GLY A 15 -4.94 -14.11 -22.28
CA GLY A 15 -3.66 -13.74 -21.66
C GLY A 15 -3.85 -12.86 -20.42
N PHE A 16 -2.95 -12.96 -19.45
CA PHE A 16 -2.99 -12.18 -18.20
C PHE A 16 -3.07 -10.66 -18.45
N LEU A 17 -2.38 -10.15 -19.47
CA LEU A 17 -2.48 -8.73 -19.85
C LEU A 17 -3.90 -8.31 -20.23
N HIS A 18 -4.65 -9.19 -20.90
CA HIS A 18 -6.04 -8.92 -21.23
C HIS A 18 -6.91 -8.84 -19.97
N GLU A 19 -6.68 -9.73 -19.00
CA GLU A 19 -7.38 -9.69 -17.70
C GLU A 19 -7.10 -8.38 -16.97
N VAL A 20 -5.85 -7.94 -16.91
CA VAL A 20 -5.48 -6.65 -16.29
C VAL A 20 -6.18 -5.49 -16.98
N LEU A 21 -6.21 -5.47 -18.32
CA LEU A 21 -6.87 -4.39 -19.08
C LEU A 21 -8.38 -4.36 -18.84
N VAL A 22 -9.04 -5.52 -18.79
CA VAL A 22 -10.46 -5.63 -18.45
C VAL A 22 -10.70 -5.15 -17.03
N TYR A 23 -9.89 -5.63 -16.08
CA TYR A 23 -9.99 -5.30 -14.65
C TYR A 23 -9.86 -3.80 -14.40
N VAL A 24 -8.80 -3.18 -14.93
CA VAL A 24 -8.59 -1.73 -14.83
C VAL A 24 -9.68 -0.95 -15.57
N GLY A 25 -10.18 -1.49 -16.69
CA GLY A 25 -11.28 -0.90 -17.46
C GLY A 25 -12.57 -0.72 -16.65
N ARG A 26 -12.78 -1.53 -15.60
CA ARG A 26 -13.93 -1.41 -14.68
C ARG A 26 -13.94 -0.11 -13.88
N ILE A 27 -12.86 0.68 -13.87
CA ILE A 27 -12.86 2.03 -13.28
C ILE A 27 -13.97 2.93 -13.87
N ARG A 28 -14.45 2.62 -15.09
CA ARG A 28 -15.57 3.32 -15.74
C ARG A 28 -16.93 3.05 -15.06
N GLU A 29 -17.02 2.03 -14.21
CA GLU A 29 -18.21 1.66 -13.44
C GLU A 29 -18.31 2.44 -12.12
N PHE A 30 -17.31 3.25 -11.78
CA PHE A 30 -17.28 4.01 -10.54
C PHE A 30 -18.41 5.04 -10.46
N ASP A 31 -19.11 5.03 -9.32
CA ASP A 31 -19.95 6.15 -8.91
C ASP A 31 -19.14 7.26 -8.21
N ARG A 32 -19.82 8.31 -7.74
CA ARG A 32 -19.17 9.44 -7.04
C ARG A 32 -18.49 9.01 -5.73
N THR A 33 -19.08 8.05 -5.01
CA THR A 33 -18.53 7.54 -3.75
C THR A 33 -17.28 6.72 -4.04
N ASP A 34 -17.32 5.88 -5.07
CA ASP A 34 -16.18 5.09 -5.53
C ASP A 34 -15.01 6.01 -5.92
N TRP A 35 -15.26 7.07 -6.69
CA TRP A 35 -14.24 8.07 -7.03
C TRP A 35 -13.67 8.79 -5.81
N THR A 36 -14.52 9.16 -4.85
CA THR A 36 -14.07 9.84 -3.62
C THR A 36 -13.11 8.96 -2.83
N VAL A 37 -13.48 7.69 -2.63
CA VAL A 37 -12.66 6.70 -1.93
C VAL A 37 -11.36 6.44 -2.69
N TYR A 38 -11.45 6.24 -4.01
CA TYR A 38 -10.29 5.96 -4.86
C TYR A 38 -9.27 7.10 -4.84
N VAL A 39 -9.71 8.33 -5.10
CA VAL A 39 -8.83 9.51 -5.10
C VAL A 39 -8.24 9.75 -3.72
N SER A 40 -9.02 9.54 -2.65
CA SER A 40 -8.50 9.72 -1.28
C SER A 40 -7.37 8.72 -0.99
N TRP A 41 -7.57 7.43 -1.31
CA TRP A 41 -6.56 6.41 -1.00
C TRP A 41 -5.36 6.43 -1.94
N VAL A 42 -5.60 6.44 -3.24
CA VAL A 42 -4.51 6.53 -4.23
C VAL A 42 -3.78 7.85 -4.08
N GLY A 43 -4.51 8.95 -3.83
CA GLY A 43 -3.92 10.26 -3.55
C GLY A 43 -3.05 10.28 -2.29
N LEU A 44 -3.49 9.65 -1.19
CA LEU A 44 -2.68 9.49 0.02
C LEU A 44 -1.38 8.74 -0.27
N MET A 45 -1.46 7.64 -1.01
CA MET A 45 -0.30 6.82 -1.37
C MET A 45 0.66 7.56 -2.31
N LEU A 46 0.15 8.27 -3.31
CA LEU A 46 0.95 9.17 -4.15
C LEU A 46 1.58 10.29 -3.31
N GLY A 47 0.88 10.81 -2.31
CA GLY A 47 1.42 11.76 -1.35
C GLY A 47 2.64 11.19 -0.60
N LEU A 48 2.57 9.93 -0.17
CA LEU A 48 3.71 9.23 0.45
C LEU A 48 4.89 9.09 -0.52
N VAL A 49 4.64 8.67 -1.77
CA VAL A 49 5.67 8.56 -2.82
C VAL A 49 6.34 9.92 -3.07
N LEU A 50 5.54 10.96 -3.28
CA LEU A 50 6.04 12.29 -3.61
C LEU A 50 6.75 12.94 -2.43
N SER A 51 6.27 12.76 -1.21
CA SER A 51 6.92 13.32 -0.01
C SER A 51 8.26 12.64 0.29
N THR A 52 8.29 11.30 0.31
CA THR A 52 9.54 10.55 0.58
C THR A 52 10.53 10.67 -0.57
N GLY A 53 10.08 10.47 -1.81
CA GLY A 53 10.92 10.59 -3.00
C GLY A 53 11.36 12.03 -3.25
N GLY A 54 10.45 12.98 -3.13
CA GLY A 54 10.74 14.41 -3.28
C GLY A 54 11.76 14.90 -2.25
N PHE A 55 11.62 14.49 -0.98
CA PHE A 55 12.62 14.81 0.05
C PHE A 55 14.02 14.31 -0.32
N LEU A 56 14.15 13.04 -0.71
CA LEU A 56 15.45 12.47 -1.10
C LEU A 56 16.00 13.11 -2.37
N VAL A 57 15.16 13.40 -3.37
CA VAL A 57 15.57 14.09 -4.59
C VAL A 57 16.07 15.50 -4.26
N VAL A 58 15.36 16.26 -3.43
CA VAL A 58 15.78 17.60 -3.02
C VAL A 58 17.14 17.54 -2.32
N GLY A 59 17.36 16.63 -1.38
CA GLY A 59 18.67 16.47 -0.75
C GLY A 59 19.75 16.09 -1.77
N HIS A 60 19.45 15.12 -2.64
CA HIS A 60 20.40 14.61 -3.63
C HIS A 60 20.87 15.69 -4.61
N VAL A 61 19.96 16.52 -5.13
CA VAL A 61 20.33 17.62 -6.04
C VAL A 61 21.14 18.73 -5.36
N HIS A 62 21.09 18.82 -4.03
CA HIS A 62 21.92 19.71 -3.21
C HIS A 62 23.19 19.03 -2.67
N GLY A 63 23.52 17.82 -3.15
CA GLY A 63 24.77 17.13 -2.82
C GLY A 63 24.71 16.24 -1.57
N VAL A 64 23.54 16.10 -0.94
CA VAL A 64 23.34 15.18 0.19
C VAL A 64 23.49 13.74 -0.29
N ARG A 65 24.25 12.94 0.46
CA ARG A 65 24.44 11.52 0.18
C ARG A 65 23.58 10.68 1.10
N PHE A 66 22.56 10.04 0.51
CA PHE A 66 21.73 9.08 1.22
C PHE A 66 22.28 7.66 1.07
N PRO A 67 22.12 6.81 2.10
CA PRO A 67 22.34 5.39 1.96
C PRO A 67 21.29 4.77 1.01
N ALA A 68 21.61 3.62 0.42
CA ALA A 68 20.73 2.98 -0.57
C ALA A 68 19.35 2.62 0.02
N GLU A 69 19.31 2.29 1.31
CA GLU A 69 18.13 1.91 2.07
C GLU A 69 17.11 3.05 2.16
N ALA A 70 17.55 4.31 2.18
CA ALA A 70 16.64 5.46 2.15
C ALA A 70 15.81 5.47 0.86
N TRP A 71 16.43 5.14 -0.29
CA TRP A 71 15.75 5.08 -1.59
C TRP A 71 14.76 3.92 -1.71
N LEU A 72 14.90 2.87 -0.88
CA LEU A 72 13.91 1.79 -0.84
C LEU A 72 12.55 2.27 -0.31
N VAL A 73 12.50 3.36 0.47
CA VAL A 73 11.24 3.93 0.98
C VAL A 73 10.33 4.37 -0.17
N PRO A 74 10.71 5.33 -1.05
CA PRO A 74 9.87 5.72 -2.18
C PRO A 74 9.71 4.60 -3.21
N VAL A 75 10.70 3.72 -3.42
CA VAL A 75 10.58 2.59 -4.35
C VAL A 75 9.50 1.61 -3.89
N GLY A 76 9.53 1.20 -2.62
CA GLY A 76 8.51 0.36 -2.03
C GLY A 76 7.14 1.04 -2.04
N ALA A 77 7.10 2.35 -1.74
CA ALA A 77 5.87 3.13 -1.80
C ALA A 77 5.27 3.19 -3.22
N VAL A 78 6.08 3.29 -4.28
CA VAL A 78 5.59 3.26 -5.67
C VAL A 78 4.97 1.90 -6.00
N ILE A 79 5.67 0.81 -5.68
CA ILE A 79 5.17 -0.56 -5.91
C ILE A 79 3.82 -0.73 -5.19
N PHE A 80 3.78 -0.37 -3.91
CA PHE A 80 2.57 -0.43 -3.09
C PHE A 80 1.44 0.43 -3.67
N SER A 81 1.75 1.66 -4.09
CA SER A 81 0.76 2.61 -4.62
C SER A 81 0.10 2.10 -5.90
N VAL A 82 0.91 1.56 -6.83
CA VAL A 82 0.39 0.99 -8.08
C VAL A 82 -0.48 -0.23 -7.78
N SER A 83 -0.05 -1.09 -6.86
CA SER A 83 -0.81 -2.28 -6.48
C SER A 83 -2.12 -1.94 -5.80
N ILE A 84 -2.15 -1.02 -4.82
CA ILE A 84 -3.39 -0.53 -4.21
C ILE A 84 -4.31 0.13 -5.23
N ALA A 85 -3.76 0.89 -6.19
CA ALA A 85 -4.56 1.55 -7.20
C ALA A 85 -5.29 0.53 -8.11
N VAL A 86 -4.69 -0.63 -8.37
CA VAL A 86 -5.35 -1.73 -9.06
C VAL A 86 -6.36 -2.41 -8.14
N ASP A 87 -5.93 -2.84 -6.95
CA ASP A 87 -6.77 -3.54 -5.97
C ASP A 87 -8.09 -2.79 -5.66
N THR A 88 -7.97 -1.48 -5.42
CA THR A 88 -9.11 -0.61 -5.13
C THR A 88 -10.15 -0.63 -6.25
N ILE A 89 -9.76 -0.81 -7.53
CA ILE A 89 -10.73 -0.94 -8.62
C ILE A 89 -11.62 -2.17 -8.42
N GLY A 90 -11.04 -3.31 -8.04
CA GLY A 90 -11.80 -4.52 -7.73
C GLY A 90 -12.70 -4.35 -6.52
N HIS A 91 -12.17 -3.76 -5.45
CA HIS A 91 -12.94 -3.49 -4.23
C HIS A 91 -14.14 -2.58 -4.46
N ARG A 92 -14.04 -1.68 -5.43
CA ARG A 92 -15.09 -0.74 -5.82
C ARG A 92 -15.90 -1.20 -7.04
N THR A 93 -15.75 -2.43 -7.50
CA THR A 93 -16.55 -2.96 -8.62
C THR A 93 -16.99 -4.39 -8.36
N VAL A 94 -16.07 -5.35 -8.41
CA VAL A 94 -16.33 -6.80 -8.37
C VAL A 94 -16.63 -7.29 -6.96
N TYR A 95 -15.94 -6.77 -5.95
CA TYR A 95 -15.87 -7.38 -4.61
C TYR A 95 -16.61 -6.58 -3.52
N LYS A 96 -17.48 -5.63 -3.90
CA LYS A 96 -18.15 -4.71 -2.96
C LYS A 96 -18.89 -5.44 -1.83
N GLN A 97 -19.54 -6.56 -2.16
CA GLN A 97 -20.38 -7.28 -1.19
C GLN A 97 -19.52 -8.14 -0.26
N GLU A 98 -18.48 -8.77 -0.79
CA GLU A 98 -17.55 -9.63 -0.10
C GLU A 98 -16.74 -8.85 0.95
N ILE A 99 -16.36 -7.61 0.63
CA ILE A 99 -15.55 -6.74 1.49
C ILE A 99 -16.37 -6.08 2.61
N SER A 100 -17.69 -5.96 2.44
CA SER A 100 -18.59 -5.30 3.41
C SER A 100 -18.65 -5.99 4.78
N GLY A 101 -18.05 -7.18 4.91
CA GLY A 101 -17.91 -7.92 6.15
C GLY A 101 -16.62 -7.63 6.93
N ALA A 102 -16.00 -8.69 7.45
CA ALA A 102 -14.83 -8.59 8.33
C ALA A 102 -13.56 -8.03 7.65
N GLU A 103 -13.44 -8.19 6.33
CA GLU A 103 -12.30 -7.73 5.53
C GLU A 103 -12.12 -6.22 5.63
N GLY A 104 -13.21 -5.44 5.56
CA GLY A 104 -13.14 -3.98 5.71
C GLY A 104 -12.61 -3.49 7.07
N LEU A 105 -12.87 -4.20 8.17
CA LEU A 105 -12.30 -3.87 9.48
C LEU A 105 -10.79 -4.16 9.51
N VAL A 106 -10.38 -5.30 8.96
CA VAL A 106 -8.96 -5.68 8.86
C VAL A 106 -8.20 -4.64 8.05
N HIS A 107 -8.73 -4.23 6.89
CA HIS A 107 -8.17 -3.12 6.10
C HIS A 107 -8.02 -1.84 6.91
N ALA A 108 -9.08 -1.41 7.60
CA ALA A 108 -9.03 -0.19 8.40
C ALA A 108 -7.94 -0.22 9.48
N ILE A 109 -7.77 -1.36 10.15
CA ILE A 109 -6.71 -1.54 11.17
C ILE A 109 -5.32 -1.51 10.50
N THR A 110 -5.13 -2.25 9.40
CA THR A 110 -3.86 -2.26 8.65
C THR A 110 -3.46 -0.85 8.23
N ILE A 111 -4.41 -0.08 7.68
CA ILE A 111 -4.20 1.31 7.24
C ILE A 111 -3.82 2.20 8.42
N PHE A 112 -4.58 2.14 9.52
CA PHE A 112 -4.28 2.91 10.72
C PHE A 112 -2.87 2.62 11.24
N CYS A 113 -2.49 1.35 11.32
CA CYS A 113 -1.17 0.92 11.75
C CYS A 113 -0.07 1.38 10.77
N GLY A 114 -0.28 1.29 9.46
CA GLY A 114 0.69 1.71 8.44
C GLY A 114 0.91 3.23 8.39
N ILE A 115 -0.16 4.02 8.45
CA ILE A 115 -0.06 5.49 8.49
C ILE A 115 0.57 5.91 9.82
N GLY A 116 0.07 5.37 10.93
CA GLY A 116 0.56 5.70 12.27
C GLY A 116 2.04 5.38 12.44
N SER A 117 2.51 4.23 11.96
CA SER A 117 3.93 3.87 12.00
C SER A 117 4.79 4.82 11.16
N SER A 118 4.35 5.18 9.95
CA SER A 118 5.08 6.12 9.08
C SER A 118 5.20 7.51 9.70
N VAL A 119 4.11 8.04 10.26
CA VAL A 119 4.10 9.35 10.95
C VAL A 119 5.01 9.32 12.19
N LEU A 120 4.95 8.25 12.98
CA LEU A 120 5.80 8.11 14.16
C LEU A 120 7.27 7.93 13.80
N LEU A 121 7.59 7.23 12.71
CA LEU A 121 8.96 7.11 12.19
C LEU A 121 9.54 8.48 11.78
N CYS A 122 8.75 9.32 11.11
CA CYS A 122 9.14 10.71 10.85
C CYS A 122 9.39 11.48 12.16
N ALA A 123 8.45 11.42 13.10
CA ALA A 123 8.56 12.13 14.37
C ALA A 123 9.71 11.60 15.26
N ALA A 124 10.08 10.34 15.12
CA ALA A 124 11.21 9.71 15.80
C ALA A 124 12.57 10.32 15.39
N TYR A 125 12.65 11.06 14.28
CA TYR A 125 13.84 11.86 13.98
C TYR A 125 14.16 12.87 15.11
N SER A 126 13.14 13.59 15.61
CA SER A 126 13.32 14.59 16.68
C SER A 126 13.22 14.01 18.08
N ARG A 127 12.47 12.92 18.27
CA ARG A 127 12.29 12.25 19.57
C ARG A 127 12.53 10.75 19.49
N PRO A 128 13.77 10.32 19.14
CA PRO A 128 14.05 8.93 18.85
C PRO A 128 13.70 8.03 20.02
N HIS A 129 14.08 8.38 21.25
CA HIS A 129 13.88 7.55 22.45
C HIS A 129 12.41 7.24 22.81
N ALA A 130 11.47 8.11 22.44
CA ALA A 130 10.06 7.96 22.82
C ALA A 130 9.19 7.36 21.72
N LEU A 131 9.47 7.68 20.46
CA LEU A 131 8.54 7.42 19.36
C LEU A 131 8.88 6.17 18.54
N TRP A 132 10.11 5.65 18.64
CA TRP A 132 10.49 4.46 17.88
C TRP A 132 9.74 3.19 18.33
N ILE A 133 9.49 3.04 19.64
CA ILE A 133 8.77 1.87 20.18
C ILE A 133 7.33 1.81 19.64
N PRO A 134 6.48 2.84 19.79
CA PRO A 134 5.13 2.79 19.23
C PRO A 134 5.14 2.69 17.71
N ALA A 135 6.12 3.30 17.01
CA ALA A 135 6.27 3.12 15.56
C ALA A 135 6.53 1.65 15.18
N MET A 136 7.39 0.96 15.92
CA MET A 136 7.71 -0.45 15.70
C MET A 136 6.50 -1.33 15.95
N VAL A 137 5.78 -1.11 17.06
CA VAL A 137 4.56 -1.87 17.38
C VAL A 137 3.53 -1.72 16.26
N LEU A 138 3.27 -0.49 15.80
CA LEU A 138 2.34 -0.26 14.69
C LEU A 138 2.83 -0.86 13.38
N THR A 139 4.14 -0.83 13.10
CA THR A 139 4.70 -1.50 11.91
C THR A 139 4.46 -3.01 11.98
N VAL A 140 4.78 -3.65 13.10
CA VAL A 140 4.60 -5.11 13.24
C VAL A 140 3.13 -5.48 13.12
N LEU A 141 2.24 -4.70 13.74
CA LEU A 141 0.80 -4.91 13.62
C LEU A 141 0.32 -4.72 12.17
N SER A 142 0.81 -3.73 11.42
CA SER A 142 0.41 -3.57 10.02
C SER A 142 0.82 -4.79 9.18
N PHE A 143 1.98 -5.41 9.43
CA PHE A 143 2.36 -6.67 8.77
C PHE A 143 1.47 -7.83 9.19
N VAL A 144 1.20 -8.00 10.48
CA VAL A 144 0.32 -9.08 10.97
C VAL A 144 -1.06 -8.98 10.34
N TYR A 145 -1.67 -7.80 10.35
CA TYR A 145 -2.99 -7.61 9.74
C TYR A 145 -2.94 -7.70 8.21
N SER A 146 -1.84 -7.32 7.55
CA SER A 146 -1.66 -7.57 6.11
C SER A 146 -1.61 -9.06 5.77
N LEU A 147 -1.01 -9.90 6.62
CA LEU A 147 -0.98 -11.36 6.42
C LEU A 147 -2.34 -12.00 6.68
N VAL A 148 -3.09 -11.49 7.66
CA VAL A 148 -4.47 -11.91 7.91
C VAL A 148 -5.36 -11.55 6.71
N ASP A 149 -5.18 -10.35 6.18
CA ASP A 149 -5.85 -9.89 4.97
C ASP A 149 -5.54 -10.80 3.78
N GLU A 150 -4.26 -11.05 3.50
CA GLU A 150 -3.79 -11.97 2.45
C GLU A 150 -4.44 -13.35 2.56
N ALA A 151 -4.64 -13.87 3.77
CA ALA A 151 -5.32 -15.14 3.98
C ALA A 151 -6.81 -15.09 3.58
N PHE A 152 -7.50 -13.96 3.77
CA PHE A 152 -8.87 -13.76 3.27
C PHE A 152 -8.90 -13.75 1.73
N HIS A 153 -7.99 -13.04 1.08
CA HIS A 153 -7.88 -13.01 -0.38
C HIS A 153 -7.57 -14.39 -0.97
N TRP A 154 -6.61 -15.11 -0.39
CA TRP A 154 -6.31 -16.49 -0.82
C TRP A 154 -7.49 -17.43 -0.65
N ARG A 155 -8.21 -17.32 0.48
CA ARG A 155 -9.42 -18.10 0.72
C ARG A 155 -10.50 -17.76 -0.31
N ARG A 156 -10.67 -16.49 -0.67
CA ARG A 156 -11.60 -16.02 -1.69
C ARG A 156 -11.23 -16.59 -3.07
N TYR A 157 -9.95 -16.54 -3.41
CA TYR A 157 -9.42 -17.05 -4.69
C TYR A 157 -9.58 -18.57 -4.84
N VAL A 158 -9.20 -19.35 -3.82
CA VAL A 158 -9.36 -20.83 -3.86
C VAL A 158 -10.84 -21.23 -3.95
N ARG A 159 -11.74 -20.40 -3.43
CA ARG A 159 -13.19 -20.59 -3.53
C ARG A 159 -13.81 -20.02 -4.82
N LYS A 160 -12.99 -19.51 -5.75
CA LYS A 160 -13.37 -18.93 -7.05
C LYS A 160 -14.24 -17.68 -6.94
N TYR A 161 -13.99 -16.87 -5.92
CA TYR A 161 -14.64 -15.57 -5.69
C TYR A 161 -13.67 -14.38 -5.88
N ALA A 162 -12.45 -14.64 -6.36
CA ALA A 162 -11.42 -13.65 -6.64
C ALA A 162 -10.69 -14.06 -7.93
N ASP A 163 -10.12 -13.08 -8.64
CA ASP A 163 -9.38 -13.30 -9.87
C ASP A 163 -7.85 -13.17 -9.70
N ARG A 164 -7.11 -13.45 -10.78
CA ARG A 164 -5.64 -13.43 -10.75
C ARG A 164 -5.09 -12.01 -10.57
N VAL A 165 -5.79 -11.00 -11.07
CA VAL A 165 -5.33 -9.61 -11.03
C VAL A 165 -5.34 -9.12 -9.59
N GLU A 166 -6.40 -9.42 -8.85
CA GLU A 166 -6.49 -9.17 -7.41
C GLU A 166 -5.32 -9.83 -6.65
N MET A 167 -5.10 -11.13 -6.84
CA MET A 167 -4.01 -11.84 -6.14
C MET A 167 -2.62 -11.25 -6.44
N TRP A 168 -2.35 -10.87 -7.69
CA TRP A 168 -1.08 -10.22 -8.04
C TRP A 168 -0.96 -8.80 -7.47
N SER A 169 -2.06 -8.07 -7.35
CA SER A 169 -2.05 -6.77 -6.69
C SER A 169 -1.69 -6.91 -5.21
N HIS A 170 -2.23 -7.92 -4.52
CA HIS A 170 -1.90 -8.24 -3.14
C HIS A 170 -0.44 -8.62 -2.91
N VAL A 171 0.14 -9.44 -3.79
CA VAL A 171 1.58 -9.72 -3.78
C VAL A 171 2.40 -8.43 -3.87
N GLY A 172 1.99 -7.50 -4.75
CA GLY A 172 2.65 -6.21 -4.89
C GLY A 172 2.46 -5.30 -3.67
N ILE A 173 1.28 -5.29 -3.03
CA ILE A 173 1.02 -4.60 -1.77
C ILE A 173 1.98 -5.10 -0.70
N LEU A 174 2.03 -6.40 -0.44
CA LEU A 174 2.90 -6.97 0.59
C LEU A 174 4.38 -6.71 0.31
N THR A 175 4.79 -6.86 -0.96
CA THR A 175 6.17 -6.63 -1.39
C THR A 175 6.57 -5.16 -1.24
N GLY A 176 5.75 -4.24 -1.73
CA GLY A 176 6.01 -2.80 -1.64
C GLY A 176 6.05 -2.32 -0.18
N HIS A 177 5.11 -2.77 0.65
CA HIS A 177 5.09 -2.48 2.09
C HIS A 177 6.34 -3.03 2.79
N GLY A 178 6.74 -4.26 2.47
CA GLY A 178 7.97 -4.89 2.94
C GLY A 178 9.22 -4.07 2.64
N ILE A 179 9.44 -3.77 1.35
CA ILE A 179 10.60 -3.01 0.88
C ILE A 179 10.63 -1.63 1.55
N MET A 180 9.49 -0.93 1.56
CA MET A 180 9.37 0.40 2.13
C MET A 180 9.72 0.40 3.62
N MET A 181 9.07 -0.46 4.42
CA MET A 181 9.26 -0.45 5.88
C MET A 181 10.63 -0.95 6.29
N LEU A 182 11.18 -1.99 5.64
CA LEU A 182 12.53 -2.45 5.94
C LEU A 182 13.58 -1.39 5.58
N GLY A 183 13.46 -0.75 4.41
CA GLY A 183 14.31 0.37 4.03
C GLY A 183 14.24 1.52 5.03
N TRP A 184 13.03 1.87 5.46
CA TRP A 184 12.82 2.93 6.44
C TRP A 184 13.43 2.60 7.80
N TRP A 185 13.22 1.39 8.31
CA TRP A 185 13.80 0.95 9.58
C TRP A 185 15.33 0.91 9.53
N CYS A 186 15.92 0.41 8.44
CA CYS A 186 17.37 0.47 8.24
C CYS A 186 17.89 1.91 8.23
N TRP A 187 17.19 2.83 7.55
CA TRP A 187 17.55 4.24 7.52
C TRP A 187 17.40 4.91 8.90
N PHE A 188 16.36 4.56 9.66
CA PHE A 188 16.16 5.01 11.04
C PHE A 188 17.29 4.54 11.96
N PHE A 189 17.62 3.25 11.95
CA PHE A 189 18.67 2.70 12.81
C PHE A 189 20.07 3.22 12.44
N ALA A 190 20.28 3.63 11.20
CA ALA A 190 21.49 4.34 10.78
C ALA A 190 21.55 5.80 11.29
N GLY A 191 20.52 6.28 11.97
CA GLY A 191 20.43 7.65 12.51
C GLY A 191 19.89 8.67 11.51
N TYR A 192 19.13 8.24 10.50
CA TYR A 192 18.59 9.10 9.44
C TYR A 192 19.65 10.00 8.75
N PRO A 193 20.78 9.43 8.26
CA PRO A 193 21.78 10.20 7.53
C PRO A 193 21.15 10.96 6.35
N GLY A 194 21.59 12.20 6.15
CA GLY A 194 21.11 13.11 5.12
C GLY A 194 19.85 13.92 5.48
N VAL A 195 19.10 13.55 6.53
CA VAL A 195 17.88 14.31 6.89
C VAL A 195 18.22 15.74 7.33
N ALA A 196 19.15 15.90 8.27
CA ALA A 196 19.56 17.21 8.79
C ALA A 196 20.08 18.14 7.69
N GLU A 197 20.82 17.57 6.74
CA GLU A 197 21.43 18.29 5.61
C GLU A 197 20.41 18.70 4.56
N THR A 198 19.29 17.96 4.45
CA THR A 198 18.23 18.24 3.46
C THR A 198 17.25 19.31 3.93
N LEU A 199 16.94 19.36 5.24
CA LEU A 199 15.95 20.28 5.80
C LEU A 199 16.14 21.76 5.40
N PRO A 200 17.37 22.34 5.37
CA PRO A 200 17.59 23.73 4.96
C PRO A 200 17.23 24.04 3.50
N HIS A 201 17.08 23.03 2.64
CA HIS A 201 16.78 23.18 1.22
C HIS A 201 15.28 23.05 0.91
N LEU A 202 14.45 22.76 1.91
CA LEU A 202 13.00 22.72 1.75
C LEU A 202 12.42 24.14 1.79
N PRO A 203 11.37 24.43 0.99
CA PRO A 203 10.65 25.69 1.10
C PRO A 203 10.02 25.81 2.51
N GLY A 204 10.25 26.94 3.16
CA GLY A 204 9.68 27.28 4.48
C GLY A 204 8.25 27.77 4.42
#